data_AF-A0A0G0LH73-F1
#
_entry.id   AF-A0A0G0LH73-F1
#
_cell.length_a   1.000
_cell.length_b   1.000
_cell.length_c   1.000
_cell.angle_alpha   90.00
_cell.angle_beta   90.00
_cell.angle_gamma   90.00
#
_symmetry.space_group_name_H-M   'P 1'
#
loop_
_entity.id
_entity.type
_entity.pdbx_description
1 polymer ?
#
loop_
_entity_poly.entity_id
_entity_poly.type
_entity_poly.pdbx_seq_one_letter_code
_entity_poly.pdbx_strand_id
1 'polypeptide(L)'
;MPQLRQNIITGEWVVIAPARSKRPDDYIRAQKREVKDELASACVFCLNGSEFKRRLKNFDNKHTWTIQNKFPAFACDEKECSDRTRSYYPEHQFYRA
;
A
#
# COMPACT_ATOMS: atom_id res chain seq x y z
N MET A 1 -10.32 -1.48 -29.93
CA MET A 1 -10.26 -2.95 -30.09
C MET A 1 -9.80 -3.56 -28.76
N PRO A 2 -10.45 -4.62 -28.26
CA PRO A 2 -9.97 -5.30 -27.06
C PRO A 2 -8.64 -6.02 -27.33
N GLN A 3 -7.75 -6.07 -26.35
CA GLN A 3 -6.44 -6.72 -26.44
C GLN A 3 -6.14 -7.52 -25.16
N LEU A 4 -5.38 -8.61 -25.30
CA LEU A 4 -4.77 -9.32 -24.19
C LEU A 4 -3.31 -8.91 -24.08
N ARG A 5 -2.85 -8.61 -22.86
CA ARG A 5 -1.43 -8.33 -22.56
C ARG A 5 -1.01 -9.10 -21.33
N GLN A 6 0.19 -9.66 -21.33
CA GLN A 6 0.76 -10.30 -20.15
C GLN A 6 1.51 -9.27 -19.31
N ASN A 7 1.26 -9.27 -18.00
CA ASN A 7 2.03 -8.49 -17.06
C ASN A 7 3.40 -9.16 -16.87
N ILE A 8 4.48 -8.46 -17.22
CA ILE A 8 5.84 -9.00 -17.08
C ILE A 8 6.23 -9.27 -15.63
N ILE A 9 5.64 -8.55 -14.66
CA ILE A 9 5.98 -8.69 -13.24
C ILE A 9 5.28 -9.90 -12.61
N THR A 10 3.99 -10.11 -12.92
CA THR A 10 3.18 -11.18 -12.31
C THR A 10 3.03 -12.41 -13.20
N GLY A 11 3.32 -12.30 -14.49
CA GLY A 11 3.07 -13.34 -15.50
C GLY A 11 1.59 -13.50 -15.88
N GLU A 12 0.70 -12.71 -15.29
CA GLU A 12 -0.75 -12.84 -15.48
C GLU A 12 -1.22 -12.13 -16.76
N TRP A 13 -2.29 -12.65 -17.36
CA TRP A 13 -2.91 -12.05 -18.53
C TRP A 13 -3.97 -11.02 -18.12
N VAL A 14 -3.89 -9.83 -18.71
CA VAL A 14 -4.81 -8.71 -18.49
C VAL A 14 -5.59 -8.43 -19.77
N VAL A 15 -6.91 -8.30 -19.64
CA VAL A 15 -7.81 -7.89 -20.73
C VAL A 15 -7.94 -6.37 -20.75
N ILE A 16 -7.54 -5.73 -21.84
CA ILE A 16 -7.71 -4.30 -22.07
C ILE A 16 -8.88 -4.10 -23.03
N ALA A 17 -10.02 -3.62 -22.51
CA ALA A 17 -11.25 -3.41 -23.29
C ALA A 17 -11.85 -2.01 -23.03
N PRO A 18 -11.36 -0.94 -23.71
CA PRO A 18 -11.76 0.44 -23.44
C PRO A 18 -13.26 0.73 -23.56
N ALA A 19 -13.99 -0.02 -24.40
CA ALA A 19 -15.43 0.14 -24.57
C ALA A 19 -16.24 -0.25 -23.33
N ARG A 20 -15.68 -1.03 -22.38
CA ARG A 20 -16.39 -1.45 -21.16
C ARG A 20 -16.70 -0.29 -20.22
N SER A 21 -15.96 0.81 -20.27
CA SER A 21 -16.23 2.00 -19.44
C SER A 21 -17.51 2.74 -19.84
N LYS A 22 -18.07 2.47 -21.02
CA LYS A 22 -19.33 3.06 -21.49
C LYS A 22 -20.57 2.30 -21.02
N ARG A 23 -20.41 1.15 -20.35
CA ARG A 23 -21.54 0.41 -19.80
C ARG A 23 -22.20 1.26 -18.70
N PRO A 24 -23.55 1.32 -18.64
CA PRO A 24 -24.22 1.96 -17.51
C PRO A 24 -23.80 1.27 -16.21
N ASP A 25 -23.46 2.08 -15.21
CA ASP A 25 -23.14 1.62 -13.86
C ASP A 25 -24.45 1.52 -13.06
N ASP A 26 -24.97 0.31 -12.83
CA ASP A 26 -26.21 0.10 -12.05
C ASP A 26 -25.98 0.19 -10.52
N TYR A 27 -24.72 0.32 -10.07
CA TYR A 27 -24.33 0.31 -8.66
C TYR A 27 -23.67 1.62 -8.22
N ILE A 28 -23.76 1.88 -6.91
CA ILE A 28 -23.33 3.12 -6.25
C ILE A 28 -21.83 3.36 -6.49
N ARG A 29 -21.50 4.44 -7.22
CA ARG A 29 -20.14 4.97 -7.25
C ARG A 29 -19.75 5.35 -5.83
N ALA A 30 -18.60 4.88 -5.37
CA ALA A 30 -18.04 5.28 -4.08
C ALA A 30 -18.10 6.82 -4.01
N GLN A 31 -18.89 7.34 -3.06
CA GLN A 31 -18.97 8.78 -2.87
C GLN A 31 -17.55 9.30 -2.67
N LYS A 32 -17.19 10.33 -3.43
CA LYS A 32 -15.97 11.07 -3.19
C LYS A 32 -16.14 11.67 -1.80
N ARG A 33 -15.65 10.98 -0.77
CA ARG A 33 -15.60 11.53 0.58
C ARG A 33 -14.78 12.80 0.46
N GLU A 34 -15.43 13.94 0.61
CA GLU A 34 -14.72 15.17 0.91
C GLU A 34 -13.82 14.87 2.11
N VAL A 35 -12.58 15.37 2.06
CA VAL A 35 -11.66 15.25 3.18
C VAL A 35 -12.28 16.09 4.30
N LYS A 36 -13.12 15.47 5.12
CA LYS A 36 -13.65 16.09 6.31
C LYS A 36 -12.48 16.30 7.26
N ASP A 37 -12.15 17.55 7.53
CA ASP A 37 -11.24 17.96 8.61
C ASP A 37 -11.79 17.58 10.02
N GLU A 38 -12.98 16.99 10.09
CA GLU A 38 -13.78 16.82 11.31
C GLU A 38 -13.37 15.66 12.23
N LEU A 39 -12.12 15.17 12.19
CA LEU A 39 -11.67 14.10 13.12
C LEU A 39 -10.41 14.46 13.92
N ALA A 40 -10.11 15.76 14.07
CA ALA A 40 -8.98 16.23 14.88
C ALA A 40 -9.07 15.81 16.37
N SER A 41 -10.26 15.58 16.92
CA SER A 41 -10.42 15.28 18.36
C SER A 41 -10.14 13.81 18.75
N ALA A 42 -10.23 12.87 17.81
CA ALA A 42 -10.04 11.42 18.08
C ALA A 42 -8.95 10.75 17.21
N CYS A 43 -8.21 11.54 16.44
CA CYS A 43 -7.18 11.03 15.55
C CYS A 43 -5.95 10.55 16.33
N VAL A 44 -5.79 9.23 16.44
CA VAL A 44 -4.64 8.59 17.14
C VAL A 44 -3.28 8.87 16.51
N PHE A 45 -3.26 9.17 15.21
CA PHE A 45 -2.05 9.46 14.45
C PHE A 45 -1.66 10.92 14.46
N CYS A 46 -2.57 11.84 14.77
CA CYS A 46 -2.31 13.27 14.71
C CYS A 46 -1.26 13.71 15.74
N LEU A 47 -0.75 14.93 15.59
CA LEU A 47 0.17 15.53 16.56
C LEU A 47 -0.51 15.52 17.94
N ASN A 48 0.20 15.01 18.96
CA ASN A 48 -0.30 14.76 20.32
C ASN A 48 -1.27 13.57 20.49
N GLY A 49 -1.52 12.78 19.44
CA GLY A 49 -2.24 11.51 19.52
C GLY A 49 -1.49 10.45 20.32
N SER A 50 -2.19 9.40 20.74
CA SER A 50 -1.63 8.32 21.56
C SER A 50 -0.47 7.59 20.89
N GLU A 51 -0.59 7.29 19.59
CA GLU A 51 0.42 6.54 18.85
C GLU A 51 1.59 7.43 18.38
N PHE A 52 1.40 8.76 18.29
CA PHE A 52 2.48 9.71 17.98
C PHE A 52 3.63 9.68 19.01
N LYS A 53 3.34 9.26 20.26
CA LYS A 53 4.35 9.07 21.31
C LYS A 53 5.27 7.87 21.05
N ARG A 54 4.82 6.89 20.26
CA ARG A 54 5.53 5.63 19.96
C ARG A 54 6.30 5.67 18.64
N ARG A 55 6.52 6.86 18.08
CA ARG A 55 7.23 7.05 16.81
C ARG A 55 8.72 6.73 16.89
N LEU A 56 9.25 6.24 15.79
CA LEU A 56 10.65 5.89 15.59
C LEU A 56 11.40 7.12 15.09
N LYS A 57 11.92 7.93 16.02
CA LYS A 57 12.60 9.21 15.75
C LYS A 57 13.72 9.12 14.70
N ASN A 58 14.36 7.96 14.57
CA ASN A 58 15.46 7.75 13.62
C ASN A 58 15.01 7.83 12.15
N PHE A 59 13.73 7.57 11.88
CA PHE A 59 13.16 7.54 10.52
C PHE A 59 12.15 8.68 10.29
N ASP A 60 12.05 9.61 11.23
CA ASP A 60 11.10 10.72 11.13
C ASP A 60 11.68 11.86 10.29
N ASN A 61 10.83 12.47 9.45
CA ASN A 61 11.12 13.70 8.71
C ASN A 61 10.23 14.84 9.21
N LYS A 62 10.47 16.06 8.71
CA LYS A 62 9.68 17.26 9.07
C LYS A 62 8.16 17.09 8.88
N HIS A 63 7.75 16.27 7.92
CA HIS A 63 6.35 16.13 7.51
C HIS A 63 5.76 14.72 7.73
N THR A 64 6.58 13.74 8.08
CA THR A 64 6.15 12.34 8.17
C THR A 64 6.84 11.67 9.36
N TRP A 65 6.11 10.89 10.14
CA TRP A 65 6.67 10.09 11.22
C TRP A 65 6.36 8.61 11.01
N THR A 66 7.25 7.75 11.47
CA THR A 66 7.14 6.31 11.34
C THR A 66 6.78 5.69 12.69
N ILE A 67 5.74 4.86 12.76
CA ILE A 67 5.32 4.17 13.99
C ILE A 67 5.22 2.67 13.69
N GLN A 68 5.55 1.83 14.66
CA GLN A 68 5.31 0.38 14.56
C GLN A 68 3.81 0.09 14.55
N ASN A 69 3.36 -0.74 13.61
CA ASN A 69 1.96 -1.13 13.55
C ASN A 69 1.54 -1.81 14.87
N LYS A 70 0.45 -1.33 15.48
CA LYS A 70 -0.11 -1.87 16.74
C LYS A 70 -0.65 -3.28 16.58
N PHE A 71 -1.16 -3.61 15.39
CA PHE A 71 -1.66 -4.93 15.02
C PHE A 71 -0.88 -5.40 13.79
N PRO A 72 0.39 -5.81 13.98
CA PRO A 72 1.23 -6.18 12.85
C PRO A 72 0.71 -7.49 12.24
N ALA A 73 0.68 -7.56 10.91
CA ALA A 73 0.31 -8.80 10.21
C ALA A 73 1.37 -9.90 10.38
N PHE A 74 2.60 -9.52 10.70
CA PHE A 74 3.73 -10.41 10.93
C PHE A 74 4.32 -10.14 12.31
N ALA A 75 4.50 -11.19 13.12
CA ALA A 75 5.30 -11.12 14.34
C ALA A 75 6.75 -11.44 13.98
N CYS A 76 7.66 -10.57 14.37
CA CYS A 76 9.09 -10.82 14.24
C CYS A 76 9.56 -11.60 15.48
N ASP A 77 10.00 -12.84 15.32
CA ASP A 77 10.90 -13.44 16.31
C ASP A 77 12.30 -12.84 16.12
N GLU A 78 12.96 -12.50 17.23
CA GLU A 78 14.19 -11.67 17.27
C GLU A 78 15.34 -12.18 16.38
N LYS A 79 15.31 -13.46 15.98
CA LYS A 79 16.33 -14.09 15.12
C LYS A 79 16.05 -13.97 13.61
N GLU A 80 14.81 -13.67 13.20
CA GLU A 80 14.44 -13.65 11.77
C GLU A 80 14.39 -12.23 11.17
N CYS A 81 14.09 -11.20 11.98
CA CYS A 81 13.93 -9.84 11.47
C CYS A 81 15.21 -8.99 11.48
N SER A 82 16.26 -9.35 12.24
CA SER A 82 17.52 -8.60 12.23
C SER A 82 18.45 -8.96 11.06
N ASP A 83 18.29 -10.16 10.47
CA ASP A 83 19.30 -10.75 9.59
C ASP A 83 18.89 -10.88 8.12
N ARG A 84 17.76 -10.27 7.73
CA ARG A 84 17.26 -10.38 6.36
C ARG A 84 16.82 -9.03 5.83
N THR A 85 17.80 -8.18 5.57
CA THR A 85 17.78 -7.34 4.37
C THR A 85 17.81 -8.29 3.15
N ARG A 86 16.73 -9.05 2.94
CA ARG A 86 16.49 -9.75 1.68
C ARG A 86 16.08 -8.69 0.68
N SER A 87 17.05 -7.90 0.21
CA SER A 87 16.93 -7.23 -1.06
C SER A 87 16.76 -8.33 -2.11
N TYR A 88 15.52 -8.65 -2.43
CA TYR A 88 15.20 -9.50 -3.56
C TYR A 88 15.62 -8.71 -4.81
N TYR A 89 16.78 -9.05 -5.38
CA TYR A 89 17.08 -8.70 -6.75
C TYR A 89 16.14 -9.54 -7.62
N PRO A 90 15.13 -8.96 -8.30
CA PRO A 90 14.64 -9.59 -9.50
C PRO A 90 15.83 -9.62 -10.49
N GLU A 91 15.74 -10.37 -11.56
CA GLU A 91 16.79 -10.45 -12.59
C GLU A 91 18.05 -11.31 -12.25
N HIS A 92 17.89 -12.64 -12.15
CA HIS A 92 18.99 -13.56 -12.49
C HIS A 92 18.72 -14.45 -13.69
N GLN A 93 17.54 -14.43 -14.32
CA GLN A 93 17.29 -15.14 -15.58
C GLN A 93 16.30 -14.37 -16.46
N PHE A 94 16.68 -14.17 -17.73
CA PHE A 94 15.83 -13.60 -18.77
C PHE A 94 14.53 -14.41 -18.92
N TYR A 95 13.41 -13.70 -19.02
CA TYR A 95 12.13 -14.26 -19.46
C TYR A 95 12.32 -15.13 -20.70
N ARG A 96 12.09 -16.44 -20.57
CA ARG A 96 11.86 -17.31 -21.73
C ARG A 96 10.36 -17.23 -22.05
N ALA A 97 10.07 -16.64 -23.21
CA ALA A 97 8.77 -16.69 -23.87
C ALA A 97 8.37 -18.13 -24.21
#